data_AF-A0A944X2M3-F1
#
_entry.id   AF-A0A944X2M3-F1
#
_cell.length_a   1.000
_cell.length_b   1.000
_cell.length_c   1.000
_cell.angle_alpha   90.00
_cell.angle_beta   90.00
_cell.angle_gamma   90.00
#
_symmetry.space_group_name_H-M   'P 1'
#
loop_
_entity.id
_entity.type
_entity.pdbx_description
1 polymer ?
#
loop_
_entity_poly.entity_id
_entity_poly.type
_entity_poly.pdbx_seq_one_letter_code
_entity_poly.pdbx_strand_id
1 'polypeptide(L)'
;MSTSSKINLKEILSEIFLVLTEKEKDVITKRFSLENKPKQTLEQIGQQFSVTRERIRQIEKIAIGKLRRTVRNTRLNVIRELSTEILKENGGVMLEEKLVAAIINKIASAEDVDKHIIRLALNINTDVEKVEKNNELRPFWKFKEVDMSDVNAVLKQGVKLLKKSKEVIEDQKLAASIKQELKGKLDHPDVMVISTLAVDNRVKRVPEGFGLMEWRHINPKSIRDKAYIVLKKADKPL
;
A
#
# COMPACT_ATOMS: atom_id res chain seq x y z
N MET A 1 -27.45 4.28 -16.93
CA MET A 1 -26.74 3.41 -17.88
C MET A 1 -25.25 3.66 -17.72
N SER A 2 -24.54 2.80 -17.00
CA SER A 2 -23.11 3.00 -16.75
C SER A 2 -22.34 1.97 -17.55
N THR A 3 -21.76 2.41 -18.66
CA THR A 3 -20.85 1.67 -19.53
C THR A 3 -19.68 1.11 -18.72
N SER A 4 -19.79 -0.14 -18.26
CA SER A 4 -18.67 -0.91 -17.75
C SER A 4 -17.84 -1.39 -18.95
N SER A 5 -17.05 -0.46 -19.50
CA SER A 5 -16.03 -0.77 -20.49
C SER A 5 -14.95 -1.59 -19.78
N LYS A 6 -14.83 -2.89 -20.10
CA LYS A 6 -13.73 -3.72 -19.58
C LYS A 6 -12.39 -3.05 -19.89
N ILE A 7 -11.66 -2.65 -18.86
CA ILE A 7 -10.34 -2.03 -19.02
C ILE A 7 -9.29 -3.14 -19.16
N ASN A 8 -8.68 -3.26 -20.34
CA ASN A 8 -7.56 -4.18 -20.55
C ASN A 8 -6.23 -3.51 -20.17
N LEU A 9 -5.69 -3.84 -19.00
CA LEU A 9 -4.44 -3.25 -18.53
C LEU A 9 -3.21 -3.61 -19.39
N LYS A 10 -3.20 -4.79 -20.04
CA LYS A 10 -2.07 -5.23 -20.88
C LYS A 10 -1.98 -4.41 -22.17
N GLU A 11 -3.12 -4.07 -22.76
CA GLU A 11 -3.20 -3.17 -23.92
C GLU A 11 -2.71 -1.77 -23.55
N ILE A 12 -3.20 -1.22 -22.44
CA ILE A 12 -2.80 0.10 -21.96
C ILE A 12 -1.30 0.15 -21.69
N LEU A 13 -0.73 -0.90 -21.08
CA LEU A 13 0.70 -1.02 -20.85
C LEU A 13 1.48 -0.98 -22.18
N SER A 14 1.00 -1.70 -23.19
CA SER A 14 1.64 -1.75 -24.50
C SER A 14 1.63 -0.38 -25.18
N GLU A 15 0.51 0.35 -25.11
CA GLU A 15 0.38 1.72 -25.62
C GLU A 15 1.36 2.68 -24.96
N ILE A 16 1.44 2.71 -23.62
CA ILE A 16 2.34 3.62 -22.92
C ILE A 16 3.82 3.24 -23.10
N PHE A 17 4.12 1.99 -23.44
CA PHE A 17 5.49 1.56 -23.69
C PHE A 17 6.02 1.95 -25.07
N LEU A 18 5.17 2.38 -26.01
CA LEU A 18 5.60 2.86 -27.32
C LEU A 18 6.52 4.10 -27.25
N VAL A 19 6.44 4.90 -26.17
CA VAL A 19 7.33 6.06 -25.98
C VAL A 19 8.69 5.70 -25.38
N LEU A 20 8.87 4.45 -24.96
CA LEU A 20 10.12 3.95 -24.38
C LEU A 20 10.98 3.30 -25.46
N THR A 21 12.29 3.53 -25.36
CA THR A 21 13.26 2.71 -26.09
C THR A 21 13.24 1.27 -25.56
N GLU A 22 13.72 0.31 -26.35
CA GLU A 22 13.78 -1.10 -25.92
C GLU A 22 14.51 -1.28 -24.59
N LYS A 23 15.62 -0.55 -24.40
CA LYS A 23 16.40 -0.58 -23.15
C LYS A 23 15.61 -0.04 -21.96
N GLU A 24 14.87 1.06 -22.14
CA GLU A 24 14.00 1.62 -21.10
C GLU A 24 12.85 0.66 -20.76
N LYS A 25 12.20 0.08 -21.78
CA LYS A 25 11.13 -0.90 -21.61
C LYS A 25 11.62 -2.13 -20.83
N ASP A 26 12.77 -2.69 -21.18
CA ASP A 26 13.30 -3.88 -20.50
C ASP A 26 13.66 -3.57 -19.03
N VAL A 27 14.29 -2.42 -18.76
CA VAL A 27 14.56 -1.97 -17.39
C VAL A 27 13.26 -1.85 -16.57
N ILE A 28 12.23 -1.18 -17.09
CA ILE A 28 10.94 -1.04 -16.39
C ILE A 28 10.27 -2.39 -16.18
N THR A 29 10.26 -3.26 -17.19
CA THR A 29 9.63 -4.59 -17.10
C THR A 29 10.25 -5.42 -15.98
N LYS A 30 11.59 -5.46 -15.90
CA LYS A 30 12.35 -6.17 -14.85
C LYS A 30 12.20 -5.54 -13.47
N ARG A 31 12.19 -4.20 -13.38
CA ARG A 31 12.06 -3.47 -12.09
C ARG A 31 10.69 -3.66 -11.45
N PHE A 32 9.64 -3.67 -12.26
CA PHE A 32 8.25 -3.69 -11.79
C PHE A 32 7.60 -5.08 -11.86
N SER A 33 8.33 -6.12 -12.30
CA SER A 33 7.84 -7.50 -12.42
C SER A 33 6.67 -7.63 -13.39
N LEU A 34 6.74 -6.92 -14.51
CA LEU A 34 5.72 -6.94 -15.56
C LEU A 34 5.94 -8.16 -16.45
N GLU A 35 4.91 -8.56 -17.20
CA GLU A 35 4.96 -9.70 -18.14
C GLU A 35 5.41 -11.01 -17.46
N ASN A 36 5.04 -11.20 -16.18
CA ASN A 36 5.45 -12.34 -15.35
C ASN A 36 6.97 -12.48 -15.15
N LYS A 37 7.76 -11.45 -15.44
CA LYS A 37 9.20 -11.45 -15.14
C LYS A 37 9.43 -11.24 -13.63
N PRO A 38 10.43 -11.91 -13.03
CA PRO A 38 10.74 -11.71 -11.61
C PRO A 38 11.25 -10.29 -11.34
N LYS A 39 10.98 -9.77 -10.13
CA LYS A 39 11.51 -8.47 -9.68
C LYS A 39 13.04 -8.51 -9.64
N GLN A 40 13.68 -7.54 -10.29
CA GLN A 40 15.13 -7.38 -10.23
C GLN A 40 15.55 -6.06 -9.58
N THR A 41 16.68 -6.08 -8.87
CA THR A 41 17.31 -4.87 -8.33
C THR A 41 18.04 -4.11 -9.44
N LEU A 42 18.31 -2.83 -9.20
CA LEU A 42 19.12 -2.01 -10.13
C LEU A 42 20.51 -2.60 -10.37
N GLU A 43 21.07 -3.28 -9.36
CA GLU A 43 22.36 -3.94 -9.43
C GLU A 43 22.31 -5.19 -10.30
N GLN A 44 21.31 -6.06 -10.11
CA GLN A 44 21.11 -7.25 -10.94
C GLN A 44 20.90 -6.87 -12.41
N ILE A 45 20.10 -5.83 -12.67
CA ILE A 45 19.89 -5.32 -14.02
C ILE A 45 21.20 -4.72 -14.56
N GLY A 46 21.95 -3.99 -13.75
CA GLY A 46 23.25 -3.42 -14.14
C GLY A 46 24.25 -4.46 -14.60
N GLN A 47 24.34 -5.58 -13.87
CA GLN A 47 25.18 -6.72 -14.24
C GLN A 47 24.79 -7.31 -15.61
N GLN A 48 23.49 -7.49 -15.88
CA GLN A 48 23.02 -8.01 -17.17
C GLN A 48 23.32 -7.08 -18.35
N PHE A 49 23.31 -5.77 -18.12
CA PHE A 49 23.60 -4.76 -19.13
C PHE A 49 25.06 -4.32 -19.17
N SER A 50 25.95 -4.94 -18.36
CA SER A 50 27.34 -4.52 -18.18
C SER A 50 27.51 -3.02 -17.89
N VAL A 51 26.63 -2.48 -17.04
CA VAL A 51 26.65 -1.07 -16.61
C VAL A 51 26.50 -0.95 -15.09
N THR A 52 26.85 0.22 -14.56
CA THR A 52 26.72 0.49 -13.12
C THR A 52 25.26 0.55 -12.68
N ARG A 53 25.02 0.28 -11.39
CA ARG A 53 23.73 0.49 -10.72
C ARG A 53 23.16 1.89 -10.98
N GLU A 54 24.03 2.90 -10.91
CA GLU A 54 23.64 4.30 -11.12
C GLU A 54 23.18 4.56 -12.55
N ARG A 55 23.80 3.90 -13.54
CA ARG A 55 23.35 4.00 -14.92
C ARG A 55 21.95 3.41 -15.12
N ILE A 56 21.63 2.28 -14.47
CA ILE A 56 20.27 1.73 -14.50
C ILE A 56 19.28 2.66 -13.80
N ARG A 57 19.66 3.26 -12.66
CA ARG A 57 18.82 4.24 -11.95
C ARG A 57 18.47 5.44 -12.84
N GLN A 58 19.43 5.93 -13.63
CA GLN A 58 19.20 7.00 -14.59
C GLN A 58 18.22 6.57 -15.68
N ILE A 59 18.38 5.38 -16.26
CA ILE A 59 17.47 4.84 -17.28
C ILE A 59 16.05 4.69 -16.71
N GLU A 60 15.91 4.13 -15.51
CA GLU A 60 14.62 4.01 -14.81
C GLU A 60 13.97 5.39 -14.61
N LYS A 61 14.73 6.39 -14.13
CA LYS A 61 14.23 7.76 -13.93
C LYS A 61 13.76 8.40 -15.24
N ILE A 62 14.52 8.23 -16.32
CA ILE A 62 14.16 8.76 -17.64
C ILE A 62 12.89 8.10 -18.15
N ALA A 63 12.81 6.77 -18.07
CA ALA A 63 11.65 6.00 -18.50
C ALA A 63 10.39 6.39 -17.71
N ILE A 64 10.45 6.46 -16.38
CA ILE A 64 9.33 6.94 -15.53
C ILE A 64 8.95 8.38 -15.91
N GLY A 65 9.93 9.25 -16.18
CA GLY A 65 9.69 10.62 -16.62
C GLY A 65 8.92 10.71 -17.94
N LYS A 66 9.24 9.84 -18.92
CA LYS A 66 8.49 9.72 -20.19
C LYS A 66 7.06 9.23 -19.94
N LEU A 67 6.91 8.14 -19.17
CA LEU A 67 5.60 7.58 -18.83
C LEU A 67 4.71 8.62 -18.14
N ARG A 68 5.24 9.41 -17.19
CA ARG A 68 4.50 10.48 -16.50
C ARG A 68 3.85 11.48 -17.45
N ARG A 69 4.56 11.87 -18.52
CA ARG A 69 4.07 12.84 -19.50
C ARG A 69 2.97 12.25 -20.37
N THR A 70 3.08 10.97 -20.70
CA THR A 70 2.11 10.27 -21.55
C THR A 70 0.84 9.87 -20.78
N VAL A 71 0.97 9.49 -19.49
CA VAL A 71 -0.13 8.90 -18.71
C VAL A 71 -1.40 9.76 -18.67
N ARG A 72 -1.27 11.09 -18.58
CA ARG A 72 -2.43 12.00 -18.52
C ARG A 72 -3.35 11.89 -19.74
N ASN A 73 -2.82 11.51 -20.89
CA ASN A 73 -3.55 11.40 -22.15
C ASN A 73 -3.92 9.95 -22.51
N THR A 74 -3.71 9.00 -21.59
CA THR A 74 -3.98 7.58 -21.83
C THR A 74 -5.01 7.04 -20.86
N ARG A 75 -5.53 5.85 -21.16
CA ARG A 75 -6.48 5.13 -20.29
C ARG A 75 -5.89 4.76 -18.92
N LEU A 76 -4.56 4.85 -18.73
CA LEU A 76 -3.93 4.66 -17.41
C LEU A 76 -4.35 5.75 -16.41
N ASN A 77 -4.85 6.88 -16.89
CA ASN A 77 -5.41 7.95 -16.06
C ASN A 77 -6.57 7.44 -15.15
N VAL A 78 -7.30 6.42 -15.57
CA VAL A 78 -8.36 5.81 -14.74
C VAL A 78 -7.79 5.23 -13.44
N ILE A 79 -6.62 4.58 -13.49
CA ILE A 79 -5.98 4.05 -12.27
C ILE A 79 -5.56 5.19 -11.35
N ARG A 80 -5.04 6.29 -11.92
CA ARG A 80 -4.67 7.48 -11.15
C ARG A 80 -5.89 8.03 -10.41
N GLU A 81 -6.99 8.25 -11.10
CA GLU A 81 -8.24 8.78 -10.53
C GLU A 81 -8.80 7.87 -9.44
N LEU A 82 -8.91 6.57 -9.70
CA LEU A 82 -9.36 5.59 -8.71
C LEU A 82 -8.43 5.55 -7.49
N SER A 83 -7.11 5.59 -7.69
CA SER A 83 -6.15 5.58 -6.58
C SER A 83 -6.29 6.82 -5.70
N THR A 84 -6.50 7.99 -6.29
CA THR A 84 -6.69 9.25 -5.58
C THR A 84 -8.03 9.25 -4.84
N GLU A 85 -9.11 8.77 -5.46
CA GLU A 85 -10.42 8.64 -4.81
C GLU A 85 -10.34 7.70 -3.60
N ILE A 86 -9.81 6.49 -3.77
CA ILE A 86 -9.69 5.50 -2.69
C ILE A 86 -8.79 6.02 -1.57
N LEU A 87 -7.65 6.65 -1.89
CA LEU A 87 -6.79 7.21 -0.85
C LEU A 87 -7.50 8.34 -0.10
N LYS A 88 -8.23 9.22 -0.80
CA LYS A 88 -9.00 10.30 -0.17
C LYS A 88 -10.08 9.75 0.77
N GLU A 89 -10.83 8.73 0.34
CA GLU A 89 -11.80 8.03 1.19
C GLU A 89 -11.16 7.43 2.44
N ASN A 90 -9.89 7.04 2.37
CA ASN A 90 -9.13 6.41 3.47
C ASN A 90 -8.27 7.41 4.27
N GLY A 91 -8.46 8.71 4.11
CA GLY A 91 -7.73 9.74 4.85
C GLY A 91 -6.29 9.97 4.36
N GLY A 92 -5.99 9.60 3.11
CA GLY A 92 -4.73 9.89 2.44
C GLY A 92 -3.58 8.94 2.73
N VAL A 93 -3.83 7.84 3.44
CA VAL A 93 -2.83 6.80 3.75
C VAL A 93 -3.48 5.43 3.56
N MET A 94 -2.80 4.49 2.90
CA MET A 94 -3.32 3.13 2.74
C MET A 94 -2.21 2.11 2.45
N LEU A 95 -2.32 0.91 3.05
CA LEU A 95 -1.46 -0.23 2.73
C LEU A 95 -1.42 -0.52 1.23
N GLU A 96 -0.24 -0.83 0.68
CA GLU A 96 -0.07 -1.12 -0.76
C GLU A 96 -0.97 -2.27 -1.21
N GLU A 97 -1.01 -3.37 -0.45
CA GLU A 97 -1.82 -4.53 -0.79
C GLU A 97 -3.32 -4.20 -0.81
N LYS A 98 -3.79 -3.40 0.15
CA LYS A 98 -5.21 -3.02 0.22
C LYS A 98 -5.60 -2.04 -0.87
N LEU A 99 -4.74 -1.05 -1.17
CA LEU A 99 -4.99 -0.08 -2.23
C LEU A 99 -5.06 -0.78 -3.59
N VAL A 100 -4.09 -1.66 -3.88
CA VAL A 100 -4.08 -2.44 -5.13
C VAL A 100 -5.32 -3.33 -5.22
N ALA A 101 -5.69 -4.03 -4.15
CA ALA A 101 -6.90 -4.86 -4.13
C ALA A 101 -8.18 -4.03 -4.35
N ALA A 102 -8.29 -2.85 -3.72
CA ALA A 102 -9.43 -1.96 -3.90
C ALA A 102 -9.54 -1.44 -5.35
N ILE A 103 -8.40 -1.10 -5.98
CA ILE A 103 -8.37 -0.70 -7.39
C ILE A 103 -8.80 -1.87 -8.29
N ILE A 104 -8.30 -3.09 -8.06
CA ILE A 104 -8.71 -4.27 -8.83
C ILE A 104 -10.22 -4.47 -8.74
N ASN A 105 -10.78 -4.40 -7.53
CA ASN A 105 -12.21 -4.54 -7.29
C ASN A 105 -13.05 -3.47 -7.98
N LYS A 106 -12.56 -2.22 -8.10
CA LYS A 106 -13.25 -1.14 -8.82
C LYS A 106 -13.13 -1.26 -10.35
N ILE A 107 -12.03 -1.81 -10.88
CA ILE A 107 -11.77 -1.87 -12.33
C ILE A 107 -12.46 -3.07 -13.00
N ALA A 108 -12.55 -4.24 -12.36
CA ALA A 108 -13.10 -5.41 -13.03
C ALA A 108 -13.58 -6.54 -12.10
N SER A 109 -14.55 -7.30 -12.62
CA SER A 109 -15.04 -8.59 -12.11
C SER A 109 -14.24 -9.81 -12.62
N ALA A 110 -12.92 -9.76 -12.81
CA ALA A 110 -12.20 -10.87 -13.45
C ALA A 110 -10.80 -11.20 -12.90
N GLU A 111 -10.49 -12.51 -12.93
CA GLU A 111 -9.38 -13.26 -12.35
C GLU A 111 -7.96 -12.99 -12.91
N ASP A 112 -7.75 -12.04 -13.83
CA ASP A 112 -6.45 -11.85 -14.51
C ASP A 112 -5.97 -10.38 -14.60
N VAL A 113 -6.27 -9.58 -13.58
CA VAL A 113 -5.72 -8.21 -13.48
C VAL A 113 -4.29 -8.26 -12.94
N ASP A 114 -3.31 -7.89 -13.78
CA ASP A 114 -1.91 -7.84 -13.35
C ASP A 114 -1.67 -6.68 -12.36
N LYS A 115 -1.57 -7.03 -11.08
CA LYS A 115 -1.24 -6.13 -9.97
C LYS A 115 0.04 -5.31 -10.19
N HIS A 116 0.98 -5.80 -10.99
CA HIS A 116 2.24 -5.09 -11.26
C HIS A 116 2.02 -3.87 -12.16
N ILE A 117 1.04 -3.92 -13.07
CA ILE A 117 0.65 -2.77 -13.89
C ILE A 117 0.06 -1.67 -13.00
N ILE A 118 -0.78 -2.03 -12.03
CA ILE A 118 -1.34 -1.09 -11.06
C ILE A 118 -0.21 -0.46 -10.23
N ARG A 119 0.75 -1.26 -9.74
CA ARG A 119 1.90 -0.73 -8.99
C ARG A 119 2.76 0.22 -9.83
N LEU A 120 2.97 -0.07 -11.11
CA LEU A 120 3.65 0.84 -12.03
C LEU A 120 2.86 2.15 -12.16
N ALA A 121 1.54 2.07 -12.39
CA ALA A 121 0.67 3.24 -12.52
C ALA A 121 0.71 4.14 -11.27
N LEU A 122 0.70 3.54 -10.07
CA LEU A 122 0.86 4.25 -8.81
C LEU A 122 2.24 4.93 -8.68
N ASN A 123 3.33 4.29 -9.13
CA ASN A 123 4.67 4.89 -9.14
C ASN A 123 4.81 6.06 -10.14
N ILE A 124 4.05 5.99 -11.23
CA ILE A 124 3.99 7.07 -12.21
C ILE A 124 3.22 8.26 -11.63
N ASN A 125 2.17 8.02 -10.83
CA ASN A 125 1.38 9.07 -10.20
C ASN A 125 2.26 10.01 -9.35
N THR A 126 2.10 11.32 -9.56
CA THR A 126 2.86 12.37 -8.87
C THR A 126 2.23 12.83 -7.58
N ASP A 127 0.97 12.51 -7.34
CA ASP A 127 0.18 13.05 -6.22
C ASP A 127 0.36 12.17 -4.97
N VAL A 128 0.85 10.95 -5.16
CA VAL A 128 1.06 9.94 -4.12
C VAL A 128 2.53 9.55 -4.04
N GLU A 129 2.92 9.07 -2.87
CA GLU A 129 4.26 8.60 -2.57
C GLU A 129 4.18 7.23 -1.90
N LYS A 130 5.08 6.33 -2.30
CA LYS A 130 5.25 5.03 -1.67
C LYS A 130 6.26 5.12 -0.54
N VAL A 131 5.88 4.62 0.63
CA VAL A 131 6.81 4.29 1.70
C VAL A 131 7.13 2.80 1.60
N GLU A 132 8.40 2.50 1.35
CA GLU A 132 8.87 1.12 1.22
C GLU A 132 8.89 0.40 2.58
N LYS A 133 8.85 -0.94 2.53
CA LYS A 133 8.93 -1.78 3.73
C LYS A 133 10.20 -1.47 4.53
N ASN A 134 10.06 -1.39 5.85
CA ASN A 134 11.18 -1.37 6.78
C ASN A 134 10.89 -2.25 8.02
N ASN A 135 11.73 -2.16 9.05
CA ASN A 135 11.58 -2.98 10.27
C ASN A 135 10.26 -2.72 11.01
N GLU A 136 9.78 -1.48 11.01
CA GLU A 136 8.60 -1.07 11.76
C GLU A 136 7.33 -0.97 10.89
N LEU A 137 7.48 -0.77 9.58
CA LEU A 137 6.39 -0.42 8.68
C LEU A 137 6.24 -1.43 7.54
N ARG A 138 4.97 -1.78 7.27
CA ARG A 138 4.54 -2.44 6.03
C ARG A 138 4.60 -1.43 4.87
N PRO A 139 4.75 -1.85 3.60
CA PRO A 139 4.72 -0.92 2.49
C PRO A 139 3.33 -0.30 2.34
N PHE A 140 3.29 1.02 2.18
CA PHE A 140 2.04 1.78 2.05
C PHE A 140 2.21 2.97 1.10
N TRP A 141 1.08 3.49 0.64
CA TRP A 141 0.98 4.72 -0.14
C TRP A 141 0.37 5.81 0.70
N LYS A 142 0.86 7.03 0.52
CA LYS A 142 0.28 8.24 1.11
C LYS A 142 0.20 9.36 0.08
N PHE A 143 -0.67 10.32 0.31
CA PHE A 143 -0.57 11.62 -0.35
C PHE A 143 0.74 12.32 0.02
N LYS A 144 1.28 13.14 -0.89
CA LYS A 144 2.51 13.88 -0.62
C LYS A 144 2.32 14.94 0.47
N GLU A 145 1.12 15.46 0.56
CA GLU A 145 0.66 16.42 1.55
C GLU A 145 0.64 15.84 2.96
N VAL A 146 0.59 14.51 3.10
CA VAL A 146 0.67 13.84 4.41
C VAL A 146 2.12 13.76 4.85
N ASP A 147 2.44 14.46 5.95
CA ASP A 147 3.76 14.49 6.55
C ASP A 147 4.07 13.18 7.29
N MET A 148 5.32 12.71 7.21
CA MET A 148 5.74 11.51 7.92
C MET A 148 5.83 11.70 9.44
N SER A 149 6.01 12.93 9.93
CA SER A 149 5.99 13.26 11.35
C SER A 149 4.62 13.00 11.96
N ASP A 150 3.54 13.36 11.26
CA ASP A 150 2.15 13.07 11.62
C ASP A 150 1.89 11.56 11.67
N VAL A 151 2.30 10.85 10.61
CA VAL A 151 2.22 9.38 10.54
C VAL A 151 2.92 8.75 11.74
N ASN A 152 4.16 9.16 12.00
CA ASN A 152 4.95 8.63 13.12
C ASN A 152 4.35 8.97 14.49
N ALA A 153 3.74 10.15 14.66
CA ALA A 153 3.08 10.55 15.90
C ALA A 153 1.88 9.65 16.20
N VAL A 154 1.03 9.40 15.18
CA VAL A 154 -0.11 8.47 15.28
C VAL A 154 0.36 7.08 15.67
N LEU A 155 1.38 6.55 15.00
CA LEU A 155 1.89 5.21 15.27
C LEU A 155 2.45 5.06 16.70
N LYS A 156 3.28 6.01 17.13
CA LYS A 156 3.84 6.03 18.49
C LYS A 156 2.74 6.07 19.55
N GLN A 157 1.75 6.94 19.37
CA GLN A 157 0.66 7.09 20.32
C GLN A 157 -0.26 5.86 20.33
N GLY A 158 -0.59 5.29 19.17
CA GLY A 158 -1.38 4.08 19.07
C GLY A 158 -0.75 2.90 19.79
N VAL A 159 0.55 2.67 19.57
CA VAL A 159 1.29 1.61 20.29
C VAL A 159 1.33 1.87 21.79
N LYS A 160 1.53 3.12 22.22
CA LYS A 160 1.51 3.49 23.65
C LYS A 160 0.16 3.19 24.32
N LEU A 161 -0.95 3.56 23.67
CA LEU A 161 -2.31 3.31 24.19
C LEU A 161 -2.64 1.82 24.23
N LEU A 162 -2.27 1.06 23.20
CA LEU A 162 -2.44 -0.39 23.18
C LEU A 162 -1.62 -1.04 24.31
N LYS A 163 -0.36 -0.64 24.53
CA LYS A 163 0.45 -1.15 25.65
C LYS A 163 -0.16 -0.85 27.02
N LYS A 164 -0.81 0.31 27.19
CA LYS A 164 -1.46 0.71 28.44
C LYS A 164 -2.74 -0.09 28.71
N SER A 165 -3.57 -0.28 27.69
CA SER A 165 -4.83 -1.04 27.80
C SER A 165 -4.62 -2.54 28.00
N LYS A 166 -3.58 -3.12 27.40
CA LYS A 166 -3.29 -4.57 27.36
C LYS A 166 -4.41 -5.42 26.72
N GLU A 167 -5.36 -4.77 26.05
CA GLU A 167 -6.52 -5.39 25.41
C GLU A 167 -6.78 -4.76 24.04
N VAL A 168 -7.60 -5.44 23.24
CA VAL A 168 -8.02 -4.91 21.93
C VAL A 168 -8.84 -3.66 22.13
N ILE A 169 -8.50 -2.60 21.40
CA ILE A 169 -9.27 -1.35 21.41
C ILE A 169 -9.99 -1.22 20.07
N GLU A 170 -11.30 -1.01 20.13
CA GLU A 170 -12.16 -0.74 18.97
C GLU A 170 -11.65 0.45 18.14
N ASP A 171 -11.77 0.36 16.82
CA ASP A 171 -11.21 1.32 15.85
C ASP A 171 -11.56 2.79 16.18
N GLN A 172 -12.85 3.08 16.37
CA GLN A 172 -13.33 4.44 16.63
C GLN A 172 -12.85 4.97 17.99
N LYS A 173 -12.87 4.11 19.01
CA LYS A 173 -12.41 4.48 20.36
C LYS A 173 -10.92 4.78 20.35
N LEU A 174 -10.12 3.95 19.67
CA LEU A 174 -8.67 4.16 19.56
C LEU A 174 -8.36 5.44 18.79
N ALA A 175 -9.02 5.67 17.65
CA ALA A 175 -8.83 6.87 16.87
C ALA A 175 -9.17 8.14 17.66
N ALA A 176 -10.31 8.16 18.36
CA ALA A 176 -10.69 9.27 19.23
C ALA A 176 -9.67 9.52 20.35
N SER A 177 -9.16 8.46 20.97
CA SER A 177 -8.15 8.55 22.04
C SER A 177 -6.82 9.10 21.54
N ILE A 178 -6.38 8.67 20.35
CA ILE A 178 -5.16 9.18 19.71
C ILE A 178 -5.33 10.65 19.35
N LYS A 179 -6.45 11.04 18.73
CA LYS A 179 -6.71 12.45 18.40
C LYS A 179 -6.75 13.32 19.63
N GLN A 180 -7.38 12.87 20.72
CA GLN A 180 -7.44 13.63 21.97
C GLN A 180 -6.04 13.92 22.53
N GLU A 181 -5.16 12.93 22.50
CA GLU A 181 -3.78 13.05 22.99
C GLU A 181 -2.86 13.85 22.04
N LEU A 182 -3.20 13.89 20.75
CA LEU A 182 -2.47 14.65 19.73
C LEU A 182 -3.11 16.00 19.39
N LYS A 183 -4.10 16.46 20.16
CA LYS A 183 -4.77 17.76 19.96
C LYS A 183 -3.73 18.89 19.89
N GLY A 184 -3.82 19.69 18.83
CA GLY A 184 -2.91 20.81 18.54
C GLY A 184 -1.72 20.46 17.63
N LYS A 185 -1.45 19.17 17.38
CA LYS A 185 -0.46 18.71 16.39
C LYS A 185 -1.09 18.03 15.17
N LEU A 186 -2.31 17.54 15.30
CA LEU A 186 -2.96 16.72 14.29
C LEU A 186 -4.44 17.09 14.16
N ASP A 187 -4.88 17.51 12.98
CA ASP A 187 -6.30 17.72 12.63
C ASP A 187 -6.71 16.82 11.46
N HIS A 188 -6.44 15.51 11.62
CA HIS A 188 -6.77 14.51 10.60
C HIS A 188 -8.05 13.74 10.95
N PRO A 189 -8.84 13.32 9.95
CA PRO A 189 -10.03 12.49 10.16
C PRO A 189 -9.70 11.15 10.85
N ASP A 190 -10.68 10.56 11.56
CA ASP A 190 -10.51 9.24 12.21
C ASP A 190 -10.07 8.16 11.24
N VAL A 191 -10.54 8.24 10.00
CA VAL A 191 -10.19 7.29 8.94
C VAL A 191 -8.68 7.33 8.65
N MET A 192 -8.04 8.51 8.65
CA MET A 192 -6.60 8.64 8.47
C MET A 192 -5.85 7.94 9.61
N VAL A 193 -6.30 8.14 10.86
CA VAL A 193 -5.69 7.53 12.04
C VAL A 193 -5.76 6.00 11.96
N ILE A 194 -6.95 5.46 11.63
CA ILE A 194 -7.17 4.02 11.48
C ILE A 194 -6.30 3.43 10.36
N SER A 195 -6.28 4.08 9.20
CA SER A 195 -5.47 3.64 8.06
C SER A 195 -3.98 3.68 8.37
N THR A 196 -3.53 4.68 9.12
CA THR A 196 -2.15 4.83 9.56
C THR A 196 -1.76 3.71 10.52
N LEU A 197 -2.58 3.39 11.52
CA LEU A 197 -2.29 2.28 12.44
C LEU A 197 -2.13 0.94 11.73
N ALA A 198 -2.86 0.71 10.63
CA ALA A 198 -2.76 -0.51 9.86
C ALA A 198 -1.38 -0.72 9.19
N VAL A 199 -0.58 0.34 9.02
CA VAL A 199 0.75 0.25 8.40
C VAL A 199 1.84 -0.23 9.36
N ASP A 200 1.60 -0.22 10.67
CA ASP A 200 2.58 -0.64 11.68
C ASP A 200 2.69 -2.17 11.79
N ASN A 201 3.91 -2.69 11.74
CA ASN A 201 4.20 -4.13 11.89
C ASN A 201 3.86 -4.66 13.28
N ARG A 202 3.90 -3.81 14.32
CA ARG A 202 3.63 -4.17 15.72
C ARG A 202 2.15 -4.29 16.01
N VAL A 203 1.31 -3.73 15.14
CA VAL A 203 -0.13 -3.64 15.31
C VAL A 203 -0.85 -4.53 14.29
N LYS A 204 -1.97 -5.12 14.72
CA LYS A 204 -2.87 -5.91 13.88
C LYS A 204 -4.30 -5.50 14.11
N ARG A 205 -5.03 -5.29 13.01
CA ARG A 205 -6.48 -5.11 13.04
C ARG A 205 -7.15 -6.49 13.04
N VAL A 206 -8.00 -6.72 14.02
CA VAL A 206 -8.90 -7.86 14.18
C VAL A 206 -10.36 -7.35 14.10
N PRO A 207 -11.38 -8.22 13.99
CA PRO A 207 -12.77 -7.77 13.90
C PRO A 207 -13.22 -6.88 15.08
N GLU A 208 -12.66 -7.11 16.27
CA GLU A 208 -12.94 -6.37 17.51
C GLU A 208 -12.22 -5.01 17.59
N GLY A 209 -11.25 -4.74 16.71
CA GLY A 209 -10.45 -3.50 16.72
C GLY A 209 -8.95 -3.74 16.49
N PHE A 210 -8.10 -2.95 17.15
CA PHE A 210 -6.65 -3.07 17.06
C PHE A 210 -6.04 -3.72 18.30
N GLY A 211 -5.05 -4.59 18.08
CA GLY A 211 -4.24 -5.20 19.12
C GLY A 211 -2.76 -5.30 18.74
N LEU A 212 -1.91 -5.61 19.72
CA LEU A 212 -0.48 -5.81 19.50
C LEU A 212 -0.16 -7.23 19.01
N MET A 213 0.76 -7.33 18.06
CA MET A 213 1.27 -8.59 17.52
C MET A 213 2.02 -9.45 18.54
N GLU A 214 2.43 -8.87 19.67
CA GLU A 214 3.07 -9.59 20.78
C GLU A 214 2.05 -10.37 21.63
N TRP A 215 0.78 -10.00 21.59
CA TRP A 215 -0.25 -10.63 22.41
C TRP A 215 -0.65 -11.99 21.85
N ARG A 216 -0.59 -13.03 22.71
CA ARG A 216 -0.86 -14.41 22.30
C ARG A 216 -2.27 -14.64 21.75
N HIS A 217 -3.26 -13.88 22.22
CA HIS A 217 -4.64 -13.96 21.73
C HIS A 217 -4.83 -13.29 20.35
N ILE A 218 -3.87 -12.45 19.89
CA ILE A 218 -3.85 -11.80 18.58
C ILE A 218 -2.95 -12.54 17.58
N ASN A 219 -1.86 -13.09 18.10
CA ASN A 219 -0.86 -13.82 17.35
C ASN A 219 -0.47 -15.12 18.10
N PRO A 220 -1.33 -16.15 18.04
CA PRO A 220 -1.10 -17.40 18.74
C PRO A 220 0.12 -18.12 18.17
N LYS A 221 1.10 -18.40 19.04
CA LYS A 221 2.38 -19.03 18.65
C LYS A 221 2.36 -20.55 18.83
N SER A 222 1.38 -21.09 19.55
CA SER A 222 1.23 -22.52 19.80
C SER A 222 -0.16 -23.04 19.38
N ILE A 223 -0.26 -24.36 19.18
CA ILE A 223 -1.55 -25.05 18.94
C ILE A 223 -2.51 -24.81 20.12
N ARG A 224 -1.99 -24.76 21.35
CA ARG A 224 -2.76 -24.48 22.56
C ARG A 224 -3.35 -23.07 22.57
N ASP A 225 -2.58 -22.07 22.17
CA ASP A 225 -3.07 -20.69 22.02
C ASP A 225 -4.18 -20.61 20.96
N LYS A 226 -4.02 -21.33 19.83
CA LYS A 226 -5.05 -21.42 18.78
C LYS A 226 -6.33 -22.08 19.32
N ALA A 227 -6.21 -23.19 20.04
CA ALA A 227 -7.34 -23.89 20.66
C ALA A 227 -8.08 -22.99 21.67
N TYR A 228 -7.34 -22.25 22.51
CA TYR A 228 -7.92 -21.32 23.47
C TYR A 228 -8.74 -20.21 22.80
N ILE A 229 -8.24 -19.63 21.70
CA ILE A 229 -8.97 -18.60 20.95
C ILE A 229 -10.25 -19.16 20.32
N VAL A 230 -10.20 -20.38 19.76
CA VAL A 230 -11.38 -21.05 19.19
C VAL A 230 -12.42 -21.34 20.27
N LEU A 231 -12.00 -21.84 21.44
CA LEU A 231 -12.89 -22.11 22.57
C LEU A 231 -13.51 -20.83 23.15
N LYS A 232 -12.71 -19.76 23.32
CA LYS A 232 -13.21 -18.45 23.78
C LYS A 232 -14.23 -17.84 22.82
N LYS A 233 -14.08 -18.07 21.51
CA LYS A 233 -15.05 -17.61 20.49
C LYS A 233 -16.31 -18.47 20.41
N ALA A 234 -16.25 -19.72 20.88
CA ALA A 234 -17.35 -20.68 20.81
C ALA A 234 -18.23 -20.70 22.08
N ASP A 235 -17.95 -19.82 23.06
CA ASP A 235 -18.68 -19.67 24.33
C ASP A 235 -18.88 -21.00 25.11
N LYS A 236 -17.98 -21.97 24.91
CA LYS A 236 -17.98 -23.24 25.63
C LYS A 236 -16.79 -23.29 26.60
N PRO A 237 -17.02 -23.36 27.93
CA PRO A 237 -15.95 -23.62 28.88
C PRO A 237 -15.44 -25.06 28.74
N LEU A 238 -14.20 -25.27 29.19
CA LEU A 238 -13.49 -26.55 29.21
C LEU A 238 -14.17 -27.61 30.08
#